data_AF-A0A4Y9LD82-F1
#
_entry.id   AF-A0A4Y9LD82-F1
#
_cell.length_a   1.000
_cell.length_b   1.000
_cell.length_c   1.000
_cell.angle_alpha   90.00
_cell.angle_beta   90.00
_cell.angle_gamma   90.00
#
_symmetry.space_group_name_H-M   'P 1'
#
loop_
_entity.id
_entity.type
_entity.pdbx_description
1 polymer ?
#
loop_
_entity_poly.entity_id
_entity_poly.type
_entity_poly.pdbx_seq_one_letter_code
_entity_poly.pdbx_strand_id
1 'polypeptide(L)'
;MSDLEERAETEQNREATVKQLLRRAAKRTRPSQAFSIVLHGQETGANREFAPDRDSDAMLWFLIALPVFMVAHAICVKIGAI
;
A
#
# COMPACT_ATOMS: atom_id res chain seq x y z
N MET A 1 -14.65 44.46 42.02
CA MET A 1 -14.07 43.56 41.00
C MET A 1 -14.82 42.26 41.15
N SER A 2 -15.65 41.97 40.15
CA SER A 2 -16.90 41.23 40.32
C SER A 2 -16.68 39.75 40.03
N ASP A 3 -17.24 38.88 40.87
CA ASP A 3 -17.21 37.39 40.81
C ASP A 3 -17.57 36.78 39.43
N LEU A 4 -18.10 37.57 38.51
CA LEU A 4 -18.43 37.19 37.13
C LEU A 4 -17.19 37.07 36.24
N GLU A 5 -16.15 37.85 36.49
CA GLU A 5 -14.91 37.87 35.70
C GLU A 5 -14.06 36.64 36.01
N GLU A 6 -13.97 36.27 37.30
CA GLU A 6 -13.28 35.06 37.78
C GLU A 6 -13.95 33.76 37.28
N ARG A 7 -15.29 33.77 37.14
CA ARG A 7 -16.04 32.64 36.55
C ARG A 7 -15.79 32.47 35.06
N ALA A 8 -15.68 33.56 34.30
CA ALA A 8 -15.38 33.49 32.88
C ALA A 8 -13.96 32.97 32.62
N GLU A 9 -12.98 33.40 33.42
CA GLU A 9 -11.58 32.95 33.31
C GLU A 9 -11.42 31.47 33.68
N THR A 10 -12.17 30.98 34.67
CA THR A 10 -12.14 29.56 35.08
C THR A 10 -12.80 28.64 34.06
N GLU A 11 -13.90 29.07 33.43
CA GLU A 11 -14.51 28.32 32.32
C GLU A 11 -13.59 28.28 31.09
N GLN A 12 -12.98 29.40 30.72
CA GLN A 12 -12.05 29.48 29.59
C GLN A 12 -10.81 28.61 29.80
N ASN A 13 -10.27 28.57 31.01
CA ASN A 13 -9.15 27.68 31.38
C ASN A 13 -9.54 26.19 31.31
N ARG A 14 -10.78 25.87 31.71
CA ARG A 14 -11.30 24.50 31.65
C ARG A 14 -11.45 24.04 30.21
N GLU A 15 -11.98 24.90 29.33
CA GLU A 15 -12.09 24.60 27.90
C GLU A 15 -10.74 24.38 27.23
N ALA A 16 -9.74 25.22 27.55
CA ALA A 16 -8.37 25.07 27.03
C ALA A 16 -7.75 23.72 27.44
N THR A 17 -7.96 23.35 28.70
CA THR A 17 -7.47 22.08 29.27
C THR A 17 -8.15 20.88 28.59
N VAL A 18 -9.47 20.93 28.40
CA VAL A 18 -10.23 19.87 27.70
C VAL A 18 -9.75 19.73 26.25
N LYS A 19 -9.55 20.84 25.53
CA LYS A 19 -9.02 20.84 24.16
C LYS A 19 -7.62 20.21 24.10
N GLN A 20 -6.77 20.49 25.09
CA GLN A 20 -5.42 19.92 25.17
C GLN A 20 -5.45 18.41 25.49
N LEU A 21 -6.33 17.97 26.39
CA LEU A 21 -6.53 16.56 26.72
C LEU A 21 -7.07 15.78 25.52
N LEU A 22 -8.06 16.32 24.80
CA LEU A 22 -8.60 15.72 23.58
C LEU A 22 -7.55 15.64 22.47
N ARG A 23 -6.74 16.69 22.29
CA ARG A 23 -5.64 16.69 21.31
C ARG A 23 -4.56 15.67 21.68
N ARG A 24 -4.28 15.49 22.96
CA ARG A 24 -3.32 14.50 23.47
C ARG A 24 -3.86 13.08 23.34
N ALA A 25 -5.15 12.87 23.60
CA ALA A 25 -5.83 11.61 23.36
C ALA A 25 -5.82 11.28 21.86
N ALA A 26 -6.26 12.18 20.99
CA ALA A 26 -6.24 11.99 19.54
C ALA A 26 -4.82 11.69 18.99
N LYS A 27 -3.78 12.32 19.55
CA LYS A 27 -2.39 11.99 19.20
C LYS A 27 -1.94 10.62 19.73
N ARG A 28 -2.42 10.19 20.91
CA ARG A 28 -2.09 8.90 21.52
C ARG A 28 -2.82 7.74 20.85
N THR A 29 -4.03 7.97 20.33
CA THR A 29 -4.83 6.97 19.59
C THR A 29 -4.51 6.92 18.10
N ARG A 30 -3.56 7.71 17.62
CA ARG A 30 -2.98 7.48 16.30
C ARG A 30 -1.85 6.46 16.52
N PRO A 31 -2.10 5.14 16.39
CA PRO A 31 -0.98 4.25 16.15
C PRO A 31 -0.23 4.88 14.99
N SER A 32 1.07 5.10 15.15
CA SER A 32 1.89 5.47 14.02
C SER A 32 1.49 4.51 12.91
N GLN A 33 0.91 5.07 11.84
CA GLN A 33 0.97 4.44 10.54
C GLN A 33 2.45 4.34 10.22
N ALA A 34 3.14 3.42 10.89
CA ALA A 34 4.17 2.64 10.26
C ALA A 34 3.42 2.11 9.05
N PHE A 35 3.71 2.72 7.90
CA PHE A 35 3.27 2.25 6.61
C PHE A 35 3.54 0.76 6.59
N SER A 36 2.50 -0.02 6.86
CA SER A 36 2.51 -1.45 6.62
C SER A 36 2.55 -1.55 5.11
N ILE A 37 3.76 -1.74 4.57
CA ILE A 37 4.00 -2.10 3.17
C ILE A 37 3.33 -3.46 2.85
N VAL A 38 2.73 -4.12 3.83
CA VAL A 38 1.87 -5.29 3.61
C VAL A 38 0.49 -4.82 3.16
N LEU A 39 0.28 -4.83 1.84
CA LEU A 39 -1.00 -4.63 1.17
C LEU A 39 -1.97 -5.75 1.58
N HIS A 40 -2.64 -5.60 2.72
CA HIS A 40 -3.67 -6.53 3.19
C HIS A 40 -4.85 -6.45 2.21
N GLY A 41 -5.09 -7.53 1.47
CA GLY A 41 -6.20 -7.64 0.50
C GLY A 41 -5.86 -8.32 -0.83
N GLN A 42 -4.58 -8.63 -1.09
CA GLN A 42 -4.16 -9.24 -2.36
C GLN A 42 -4.29 -10.78 -2.39
N GLU A 43 -4.56 -11.43 -1.25
CA GLU A 43 -4.65 -12.89 -1.18
C GLU A 43 -6.05 -13.44 -1.53
N THR A 44 -7.12 -12.66 -1.31
CA THR A 44 -8.52 -13.11 -1.44
C THR A 44 -9.41 -12.19 -2.30
N GLY A 45 -8.82 -11.22 -3.01
CA GLY A 45 -9.57 -10.36 -3.92
C GLY A 45 -9.96 -11.08 -5.21
N ALA A 46 -11.25 -11.10 -5.55
CA ALA A 46 -11.80 -11.66 -6.79
C ALA A 46 -11.36 -10.93 -8.09
N ASN A 47 -10.47 -9.94 -7.99
CA ASN A 47 -9.88 -9.22 -9.12
C ASN A 47 -8.37 -9.49 -9.26
N ARG A 48 -7.83 -10.47 -8.52
CA ARG A 48 -6.40 -10.82 -8.51
C ARG A 48 -5.93 -11.37 -9.85
N GLU A 49 -6.78 -12.09 -10.56
CA GLU A 49 -6.53 -12.67 -11.89
C GLU A 49 -6.34 -11.60 -12.98
N PHE A 50 -6.80 -10.36 -12.74
CA PHE A 50 -6.67 -9.25 -13.68
C PHE A 50 -5.51 -8.30 -13.33
N ALA A 51 -4.73 -8.61 -12.30
CA ALA A 51 -3.58 -7.78 -11.93
C ALA A 51 -2.51 -7.86 -13.05
N PRO A 52 -2.24 -6.76 -13.76
CA PRO A 52 -1.39 -6.77 -14.97
C PRO A 52 0.06 -7.15 -14.69
N ASP A 53 0.49 -7.08 -13.44
CA ASP A 53 1.88 -7.30 -13.02
C ASP A 53 2.24 -8.76 -12.74
N ARG A 54 1.27 -9.68 -12.70
CA ARG A 54 1.55 -11.04 -12.21
C ARG A 54 2.29 -11.91 -13.22
N ASP A 55 1.92 -11.79 -14.49
CA ASP A 55 2.35 -12.71 -15.55
C ASP A 55 3.00 -11.99 -16.74
N SER A 56 3.13 -10.65 -16.68
CA SER A 56 3.66 -9.84 -17.78
C SER A 56 5.10 -10.21 -18.16
N ASP A 57 5.96 -10.41 -17.17
CA ASP A 57 7.37 -10.76 -17.41
C ASP A 57 7.50 -12.18 -17.96
N ALA A 58 6.82 -13.17 -17.34
CA ALA A 58 6.83 -14.56 -17.82
C ALA A 58 6.26 -14.69 -19.25
N MET A 59 5.20 -13.94 -19.56
CA MET A 59 4.62 -13.90 -20.90
C MET A 59 5.58 -13.25 -21.91
N LEU A 60 6.27 -12.17 -21.54
CA LEU A 60 7.28 -11.53 -22.38
C LEU A 60 8.44 -12.50 -22.67
N TRP A 61 8.96 -13.18 -21.64
CA TRP A 61 10.01 -14.18 -21.81
C TRP A 61 9.56 -15.34 -22.70
N PHE A 62 8.32 -15.82 -22.56
CA PHE A 62 7.77 -16.88 -23.41
C PHE A 62 7.68 -16.43 -24.88
N LEU A 63 7.17 -15.22 -25.12
CA LEU A 63 7.04 -14.65 -26.46
C LEU A 63 8.39 -14.44 -27.16
N ILE A 64 9.48 -14.25 -26.41
CA ILE A 64 10.84 -14.11 -26.96
C ILE A 64 11.51 -15.48 -27.11
N ALA A 65 11.42 -16.35 -26.10
CA ALA A 65 12.12 -17.63 -26.08
C ALA A 65 11.57 -18.61 -27.11
N LEU A 66 10.25 -18.64 -27.34
CA LEU A 66 9.62 -19.59 -28.26
C LEU A 66 10.08 -19.39 -29.72
N PRO A 67 10.08 -18.16 -30.29
CA PRO A 67 10.65 -17.92 -31.62
C PRO A 67 12.13 -18.27 -31.72
N VAL A 68 12.93 -17.93 -30.71
CA VAL A 68 14.36 -18.24 -30.68
C VAL A 68 14.57 -19.76 -30.73
N PHE A 69 13.81 -20.50 -29.94
CA PHE A 69 13.84 -21.96 -29.95
C PHE A 69 13.43 -22.53 -31.30
N MET A 70 12.34 -22.04 -31.90
CA MET A 70 11.89 -22.45 -33.24
C MET A 70 12.97 -22.26 -34.31
N VAL A 71 13.64 -21.10 -34.30
CA VAL A 71 14.73 -20.79 -35.25
C VAL A 71 15.93 -21.71 -35.01
N ALA A 72 16.36 -21.86 -33.76
CA ALA A 72 17.46 -22.76 -33.41
C ALA A 72 17.17 -24.21 -33.80
N HIS A 73 15.96 -24.69 -33.52
CA HIS A 73 15.50 -26.02 -33.90
C HIS A 73 15.49 -26.21 -35.42
N ALA A 74 14.97 -25.24 -36.17
CA ALA A 74 14.97 -25.29 -37.63
C ALA A 74 16.40 -25.35 -38.21
N ILE A 75 17.35 -24.63 -37.62
CA ILE A 75 18.77 -24.71 -37.99
C ILE A 75 19.32 -26.10 -37.69
N CYS A 76 19.07 -26.66 -36.50
CA CYS A 76 19.51 -28.00 -36.12
C CYS A 76 18.99 -29.09 -37.06
N VAL A 77 17.71 -29.02 -37.44
CA VAL A 77 17.12 -29.92 -38.44
C VAL A 77 17.76 -29.71 -39.82
N LYS A 78 18.01 -28.45 -40.21
CA LYS A 78 18.61 -28.12 -41.51
C LYS A 78 20.03 -28.68 -41.66
N ILE A 79 20.81 -28.69 -40.59
CA ILE A 79 22.18 -29.22 -40.56
C ILE A 79 22.25 -30.72 -40.25
N GLY A 80 21.11 -31.39 -40.04
CA GLY A 80 21.05 -32.82 -39.72
C GLY A 80 21.66 -33.16 -38.36
N ALA A 81 21.69 -32.22 -37.42
CA ALA A 81 22.11 -32.46 -36.04
C ALA A 81 21.04 -33.20 -35.23
N ILE A 82 19.83 -33.31 -35.77
CA ILE A 82 18.66 -34.03 -35.25
C ILE A 82 18.04 -34.80 -36.42
#